data_AF-A0A3N9MWP6-F1
#
_entry.id   AF-A0A3N9MWP6-F1
#
_cell.length_a   1.000
_cell.length_b   1.000
_cell.length_c   1.000
_cell.angle_alpha   90.00
_cell.angle_beta   90.00
_cell.angle_gamma   90.00
#
_symmetry.space_group_name_H-M   'P 1'
#
loop_
_entity.id
_entity.type
_entity.pdbx_description
1 polymer ?
#
loop_
_entity_poly.entity_id
_entity_poly.type
_entity_poly.pdbx_seq_one_letter_code
_entity_poly.pdbx_strand_id
1 'polypeptide(L)'
;MKCLTHEIMIQYLDDELTKPEKETIESHLSQCDSCRKALADMKEKVAFVKKDLSFLNPEKVDIPLFIVHEEKHKLKRIRKLLHPEVALSGGSYAWIKRLAIPLAAVLILWIGVMIHSRFFERKSGTIQTEAILKNLDEIIITDPNAWWTDRRLIIIIIDEDKKTVERIITSKNEDDVIREVTHLQ
;
A
#
# COMPACT_ATOMS: atom_id res chain seq x y z
N MET A 1 32.45 -14.93 15.77
CA MET A 1 31.53 -13.83 15.39
C MET A 1 30.41 -14.42 14.54
N LYS A 2 29.17 -13.94 14.68
CA LYS A 2 28.04 -14.39 13.84
C LYS A 2 28.22 -13.80 12.43
N CYS A 3 28.05 -14.60 11.39
CA CYS A 3 28.09 -14.14 10.00
C CYS A 3 26.86 -13.27 9.68
N LEU A 4 26.97 -12.45 8.63
CA LEU A 4 25.86 -11.64 8.13
C LEU A 4 24.74 -12.53 7.59
N THR A 5 23.49 -12.14 7.84
CA THR A 5 22.33 -12.80 7.24
C THR A 5 22.14 -12.31 5.80
N HIS A 6 21.45 -13.11 4.99
CA HIS A 6 21.13 -12.79 3.60
C HIS A 6 20.36 -11.47 3.46
N GLU A 7 19.39 -11.23 4.36
CA GLU A 7 18.58 -10.01 4.40
C GLU A 7 19.44 -8.75 4.58
N ILE A 8 20.39 -8.78 5.52
CA ILE A 8 21.30 -7.65 5.78
C ILE A 8 22.21 -7.39 4.58
N MET A 9 22.66 -8.45 3.89
CA MET A 9 23.44 -8.29 2.66
C MET A 9 22.63 -7.62 1.54
N ILE A 10 21.36 -7.95 1.38
CA ILE A 10 20.46 -7.29 0.42
C ILE A 10 20.28 -5.81 0.78
N GLN A 11 19.93 -5.51 2.03
CA GLN A 11 19.77 -4.12 2.49
C GLN A 11 21.04 -3.27 2.30
N TYR A 12 22.21 -3.90 2.47
CA TYR A 12 23.49 -3.24 2.18
C TYR A 12 23.68 -2.97 0.67
N LEU A 13 23.28 -3.88 -0.21
CA LEU A 13 23.36 -3.70 -1.67
C LEU A 13 22.40 -2.65 -2.20
N ASP A 14 21.20 -2.55 -1.60
CA ASP A 14 20.16 -1.59 -1.97
C ASP A 14 20.35 -0.21 -1.31
N ASP A 15 21.44 -0.03 -0.57
CA ASP A 15 21.81 1.21 0.13
C ASP A 15 20.83 1.65 1.24
N GLU A 16 19.93 0.75 1.68
CA GLU A 16 18.84 1.01 2.65
C GLU A 16 19.30 1.13 4.10
N LEU A 17 20.53 0.71 4.40
CA LEU A 17 21.07 0.75 5.76
C LEU A 17 21.49 2.15 6.18
N THR A 18 21.33 2.44 7.47
CA THR A 18 21.83 3.68 8.06
C THR A 18 23.36 3.69 8.07
N LYS A 19 23.95 4.89 8.16
CA LYS A 19 25.41 5.05 8.23
C LYS A 19 26.11 4.17 9.30
N PRO A 20 25.66 4.12 10.57
CA PRO A 20 26.31 3.29 11.59
C PRO A 20 26.21 1.78 11.29
N GLU A 21 25.13 1.34 10.66
CA GLU A 21 24.96 -0.06 10.26
C GLU A 21 25.92 -0.42 9.12
N LYS A 22 26.09 0.47 8.14
CA LYS A 22 27.09 0.31 7.07
C LYS A 22 28.51 0.20 7.63
N GLU A 23 28.90 1.07 8.54
CA GLU A 23 30.23 1.01 9.19
C GLU A 23 30.45 -0.32 9.94
N THR A 24 29.40 -0.83 10.61
CA THR A 24 29.46 -2.13 11.30
C THR A 24 29.64 -3.29 10.32
N ILE A 25 28.92 -3.27 9.20
CA ILE A 25 29.03 -4.29 8.15
C ILE A 25 30.37 -4.23 7.45
N GLU A 26 30.86 -3.04 7.13
CA GLU A 26 32.18 -2.84 6.50
C GLU A 26 33.30 -3.37 7.40
N SER A 27 33.21 -3.09 8.71
CA SER A 27 34.11 -3.68 9.71
C SER A 27 34.05 -5.21 9.69
N HIS A 28 32.84 -5.81 9.65
CA HIS A 28 32.69 -7.27 9.53
C HIS A 28 33.29 -7.82 8.24
N LEU A 29 33.01 -7.19 7.10
CA LEU A 29 33.52 -7.60 5.78
C LEU A 29 35.05 -7.51 5.69
N SER A 30 35.68 -6.62 6.45
CA SER A 30 37.15 -6.54 6.55
C SER A 30 37.76 -7.77 7.26
N GLN A 31 37.02 -8.41 8.16
CA GLN A 31 37.49 -9.53 8.99
C GLN A 31 36.96 -10.90 8.53
N CYS A 32 35.90 -10.93 7.71
CA CYS A 32 35.20 -12.15 7.35
C CYS A 32 35.22 -12.41 5.83
N ASP A 33 36.15 -13.25 5.37
CA ASP A 33 36.32 -13.57 3.95
C ASP A 33 35.11 -14.33 3.35
N SER A 34 34.41 -15.15 4.14
CA SER A 34 33.23 -15.88 3.67
C SER A 34 32.08 -14.94 3.31
N CYS A 35 31.78 -13.96 4.17
CA CYS A 35 30.76 -12.94 3.90
C CYS A 35 31.17 -12.04 2.73
N ARG A 36 32.47 -11.73 2.59
CA ARG A 36 32.99 -10.96 1.46
C ARG A 36 32.78 -11.68 0.12
N LYS A 37 33.07 -12.98 0.06
CA LYS A 37 32.80 -13.80 -1.14
C LYS A 37 31.32 -13.88 -1.45
N ALA A 38 30.48 -14.16 -0.45
CA ALA A 38 29.03 -14.21 -0.64
C ALA A 38 28.47 -12.88 -1.18
N LEU A 39 28.93 -11.74 -0.65
CA LEU A 39 28.54 -10.42 -1.14
C LEU A 39 29.01 -10.17 -2.58
N ALA A 40 30.22 -10.61 -2.93
CA ALA A 40 30.74 -10.49 -4.29
C ALA A 40 29.90 -11.30 -5.30
N ASP A 41 29.55 -12.55 -4.94
CA ASP A 41 28.70 -13.41 -5.77
C ASP A 41 27.30 -12.80 -5.96
N MET A 42 26.73 -12.15 -4.93
CA MET A 42 25.46 -11.44 -5.05
C MET A 42 25.57 -10.22 -5.97
N LYS A 43 26.65 -9.43 -5.85
CA LYS A 43 26.90 -8.27 -6.73
C LYS A 43 27.01 -8.68 -8.20
N GLU A 44 27.67 -9.80 -8.47
CA GLU A 44 27.78 -10.34 -9.83
C GLU A 44 26.40 -10.70 -10.40
N LYS A 45 25.57 -11.40 -9.63
CA LYS A 45 24.19 -11.74 -10.04
C LYS A 45 23.33 -10.51 -10.28
N VAL A 46 23.41 -9.50 -9.42
CA VAL A 46 22.68 -8.23 -9.58
C VAL A 46 23.15 -7.50 -10.84
N ALA A 47 24.47 -7.45 -11.08
CA ALA A 47 25.03 -6.83 -12.28
C ALA A 47 24.57 -7.56 -13.56
N PHE A 48 24.54 -8.90 -13.53
CA PHE A 48 24.03 -9.72 -14.62
C PHE A 48 22.56 -9.41 -14.94
N VAL A 49 21.68 -9.41 -13.93
CA VAL A 49 20.26 -9.07 -14.10
C VAL A 49 20.09 -7.64 -14.61
N LYS A 50 20.85 -6.67 -14.08
CA LYS A 50 20.78 -5.28 -14.53
C LYS A 50 21.19 -5.13 -16.00
N LYS A 51 22.17 -5.91 -16.45
CA LYS A 51 22.59 -5.96 -17.85
C LYS A 51 21.46 -6.54 -18.72
N ASP A 52 20.86 -7.65 -18.33
CA ASP A 52 19.75 -8.26 -19.06
C ASP A 52 18.52 -7.32 -19.12
N LEU A 53 18.20 -6.65 -18.02
CA LEU A 53 17.11 -5.65 -17.98
C LEU A 53 17.39 -4.43 -18.86
N SER A 54 18.65 -4.02 -18.99
CA SER A 54 19.02 -2.90 -19.89
C SER A 54 18.78 -3.22 -21.37
N PHE A 55 18.81 -4.50 -21.75
CA PHE A 55 18.40 -4.92 -23.09
C PHE A 55 16.88 -4.86 -23.30
N LEU A 56 16.10 -5.12 -22.24
CA LEU A 56 14.62 -5.10 -22.31
C LEU A 56 14.03 -3.69 -22.19
N ASN A 57 14.73 -2.78 -21.52
CA ASN A 57 14.34 -1.39 -21.39
C ASN A 57 15.30 -0.52 -22.21
N PRO A 58 15.12 -0.46 -23.54
CA PRO A 58 15.99 0.36 -24.38
C PRO A 58 16.02 1.78 -23.85
N GLU A 59 17.22 2.37 -23.86
CA GLU A 59 17.44 3.76 -23.47
C GLU A 59 16.35 4.63 -24.09
N LYS A 60 15.68 5.44 -23.27
CA LYS A 60 14.48 6.20 -23.67
C LYS A 60 14.76 6.85 -25.01
N VAL A 61 14.14 6.31 -26.06
CA VAL A 61 14.19 6.92 -27.38
C VAL A 61 13.64 8.32 -27.17
N ASP A 62 14.42 9.34 -27.54
CA ASP A 62 13.94 10.72 -27.56
C ASP A 62 12.72 10.74 -28.49
N ILE A 63 11.53 10.67 -27.89
CA ILE A 63 10.29 10.81 -28.62
C ILE A 63 10.31 12.28 -29.03
N PRO A 64 10.45 12.59 -30.34
CA PRO A 64 10.37 13.97 -30.77
C PRO A 64 9.05 14.51 -30.23
N LEU A 65 9.08 15.72 -29.66
CA LEU A 65 7.85 16.39 -29.27
C LEU A 65 6.97 16.44 -30.52
N PHE A 66 6.02 15.51 -30.62
CA PHE A 66 4.90 15.68 -31.51
C PHE A 66 4.32 17.01 -31.08
N ILE A 67 4.23 17.94 -32.02
CA ILE A 67 3.59 19.23 -31.81
C ILE A 67 2.11 18.92 -31.59
N VAL A 68 1.77 18.48 -30.38
CA VAL A 68 0.42 18.56 -29.88
C VAL A 68 0.19 20.06 -29.84
N HIS A 69 -0.55 20.56 -30.83
CA HIS A 69 -1.07 21.92 -30.79
C HIS A 69 -1.84 22.04 -29.48
N GLU A 70 -1.18 22.55 -28.44
CA GLU A 70 -1.83 22.87 -27.19
C GLU A 70 -2.86 23.96 -27.54
N GLU A 71 -4.14 23.58 -27.62
CA GLU A 71 -5.24 24.53 -27.61
C GLU A 71 -5.27 25.23 -26.24
N LYS A 72 -4.33 26.15 -26.01
CA LYS A 72 -4.17 26.94 -24.77
C LYS A 72 -5.40 27.81 -24.45
N HIS A 73 -6.39 27.88 -25.35
CA HIS A 73 -7.50 28.81 -25.24
C HIS A 73 -8.72 28.30 -24.45
N LYS A 74 -8.84 27.00 -24.13
CA LYS A 74 -10.04 26.49 -23.42
C LYS A 74 -9.88 26.26 -21.92
N LEU A 75 -8.65 26.15 -21.40
CA LEU A 75 -8.41 25.82 -19.99
C LEU A 75 -8.63 26.98 -19.00
N LYS A 76 -8.61 28.24 -19.45
CA LYS A 76 -8.90 29.40 -18.57
C LYS A 76 -10.36 29.45 -18.12
N ARG A 77 -11.30 28.89 -18.89
CA ARG A 77 -12.73 28.92 -18.55
C ARG A 77 -13.10 27.80 -17.56
N ILE A 78 -12.44 26.66 -17.63
CA ILE A 78 -12.70 25.51 -16.74
C ILE A 78 -12.15 25.75 -15.32
N ARG A 79 -11.00 26.43 -15.18
CA ARG A 79 -10.42 26.71 -13.85
C ARG A 79 -11.32 27.60 -12.97
N LYS A 80 -12.18 28.45 -13.57
CA LYS A 80 -13.16 29.26 -12.83
C LYS A 80 -14.37 28.46 -12.32
N LEU A 81 -14.64 27.29 -12.88
CA LEU A 81 -15.78 26.44 -12.49
C LEU A 81 -15.41 25.42 -11.40
N LEU A 82 -14.15 25.01 -11.29
CA LEU A 82 -13.73 23.99 -10.33
C LEU A 82 -13.34 24.51 -8.92
N HIS A 83 -13.11 25.82 -8.76
CA HIS A 83 -12.73 26.39 -7.46
C HIS A 83 -13.55 27.64 -7.11
N PRO A 84 -14.84 27.50 -6.73
CA PRO A 84 -15.62 28.61 -6.19
C PRO A 84 -15.10 29.11 -4.83
N GLU A 85 -14.30 28.31 -4.12
CA GLU A 85 -13.89 28.60 -2.74
C GLU A 85 -12.89 29.77 -2.59
N VAL A 86 -12.20 30.16 -3.66
CA VAL A 86 -11.20 31.24 -3.61
C VAL A 86 -11.83 32.63 -3.75
N ALA A 87 -13.13 32.74 -4.02
CA ALA A 87 -13.83 34.03 -4.14
C ALA A 87 -14.31 34.63 -2.79
N LEU A 88 -14.14 33.93 -1.67
CA LEU A 88 -14.63 34.35 -0.35
C LEU A 88 -13.57 35.03 0.54
N SER A 89 -12.38 35.35 0.03
CA SER A 89 -11.34 36.06 0.82
C SER A 89 -11.50 37.60 0.85
N GLY A 90 -12.62 38.12 0.33
CA GLY A 90 -12.97 39.53 0.39
C GLY A 90 -13.54 39.94 1.76
N GLY A 91 -12.65 40.25 2.72
CA GLY A 91 -12.83 41.36 3.66
C GLY A 91 -13.75 41.26 4.88
N SER A 92 -14.72 40.35 5.01
CA SER A 92 -15.73 40.46 6.11
C SER A 92 -15.86 39.28 7.10
N TYR A 93 -15.08 38.21 6.95
CA TYR A 93 -15.21 36.98 7.77
C TYR A 93 -14.08 36.76 8.79
N ALA A 94 -13.19 37.74 8.96
CA ALA A 94 -12.06 37.61 9.90
C ALA A 94 -12.50 37.48 11.38
N TRP A 95 -13.64 38.07 11.75
CA TRP A 95 -14.20 37.95 13.10
C TRP A 95 -14.80 36.56 13.36
N ILE A 96 -15.38 35.91 12.33
CA ILE A 96 -15.94 34.56 12.44
C ILE A 96 -14.84 33.51 12.68
N LYS A 97 -13.66 33.68 12.06
CA LYS A 97 -12.51 32.80 12.32
C LYS A 97 -12.01 32.84 13.78
N ARG A 98 -12.19 33.97 14.49
CA ARG A 98 -11.78 34.07 15.91
C ARG A 98 -12.73 33.34 16.87
N LEU A 99 -14.00 33.14 16.49
CA LEU A 99 -14.97 32.39 17.30
C LEU A 99 -15.10 30.92 16.86
N ALA A 100 -14.87 30.60 15.60
CA ALA A 100 -15.03 29.23 15.08
C ALA A 100 -13.97 28.25 15.59
N ILE A 101 -12.72 28.70 15.78
CA ILE A 101 -11.61 27.85 16.23
C ILE A 101 -11.84 27.27 17.64
N PRO A 102 -12.19 28.06 18.68
CA PRO A 102 -12.43 27.50 20.00
C PRO A 102 -13.67 26.59 20.04
N LEU A 103 -14.72 26.89 19.28
CA LEU A 103 -15.90 26.02 19.18
C LEU A 103 -15.57 24.67 18.55
N ALA A 104 -14.76 24.65 17.48
CA ALA A 104 -14.32 23.40 16.86
C ALA A 104 -13.45 22.56 17.81
N ALA A 105 -12.57 23.20 18.59
CA ALA A 105 -11.73 22.49 19.56
C ALA A 105 -12.57 21.81 20.66
N VAL A 106 -13.60 22.49 21.18
CA VAL A 106 -14.53 21.91 22.17
C VAL A 106 -15.31 20.74 21.57
N LEU A 107 -15.75 20.87 20.31
CA LEU A 107 -16.49 19.81 19.62
C LEU A 107 -15.64 18.56 19.40
N ILE A 108 -14.38 18.72 18.99
CA ILE A 108 -13.42 17.63 18.81
C ILE A 108 -13.16 16.91 20.15
N LEU A 109 -13.00 17.67 21.24
CA LEU A 109 -12.81 17.11 22.58
C LEU A 109 -14.02 16.30 23.04
N TRP A 110 -15.23 16.81 22.77
CA TRP A 110 -16.50 16.11 23.05
C TRP A 110 -16.65 14.82 22.24
N ILE A 111 -16.32 14.85 20.94
CA ILE A 111 -16.33 13.67 20.08
C ILE A 111 -15.31 12.64 20.57
N GLY A 112 -14.12 13.08 20.98
CA GLY A 112 -13.10 12.20 21.58
C GLY A 112 -13.60 11.49 22.84
N VAL A 113 -14.29 12.21 23.74
CA VAL A 113 -14.89 11.63 24.96
C VAL A 113 -15.99 10.63 24.61
N MET A 114 -16.84 10.93 23.62
CA MET A 114 -17.89 10.02 23.11
C MET A 114 -17.34 8.74 22.48
N ILE A 115 -16.26 8.85 21.70
CA ILE A 115 -15.61 7.69 21.09
C ILE A 115 -14.96 6.83 22.17
N HIS A 116 -14.29 7.45 23.15
CA HIS A 116 -13.63 6.73 24.23
C HIS A 116 -14.65 6.00 25.13
N SER A 117 -15.79 6.63 25.44
CA SER A 117 -16.83 5.98 26.23
C SER A 117 -17.47 4.79 25.51
N ARG A 118 -17.72 4.88 24.20
CA ARG A 118 -18.20 3.73 23.40
C ARG A 118 -17.17 2.63 23.22
N PHE A 119 -15.88 2.96 23.18
CA PHE A 119 -14.83 1.96 23.06
C PHE A 119 -14.66 1.14 24.36
N PHE A 120 -14.94 1.74 25.52
CA PHE A 120 -14.80 1.07 26.81
C PHE A 120 -15.87 -0.01 27.05
N GLU A 121 -17.06 0.10 26.43
CA GLU A 121 -18.09 -0.95 26.50
C GLU A 121 -17.81 -2.17 25.60
N ARG A 122 -16.81 -2.12 24.70
CA ARG A 122 -16.50 -3.20 23.75
C ARG A 122 -15.44 -4.21 24.21
N LYS A 123 -15.00 -4.18 25.48
CA LYS A 123 -14.13 -5.23 26.06
C LYS A 123 -14.94 -6.35 26.73
N SER A 124 -15.66 -7.15 25.95
CA SER A 124 -16.17 -8.46 26.39
C SER A 124 -16.45 -9.43 25.23
N GLY A 125 -15.63 -9.41 24.18
CA GLY A 125 -15.88 -10.23 22.98
C GLY A 125 -14.62 -10.72 22.26
N THR A 126 -13.60 -11.18 22.97
CA THR A 126 -12.39 -11.79 22.37
C THR A 126 -12.50 -13.30 22.11
N ILE A 127 -13.70 -13.84 21.86
CA ILE A 127 -13.87 -15.31 21.71
C ILE A 127 -14.12 -15.76 20.26
N GLN A 128 -14.41 -14.87 19.29
CA GLN A 128 -14.82 -15.33 17.95
C GLN A 128 -13.84 -15.11 16.78
N THR A 129 -12.69 -14.44 16.98
CA THR A 129 -11.69 -14.34 15.89
C THR A 129 -10.90 -15.63 15.69
N GLU A 130 -10.78 -16.50 16.71
CA GLU A 130 -10.17 -17.83 16.55
C GLU A 130 -11.07 -18.83 15.82
N ALA A 131 -12.39 -18.67 15.86
CA ALA A 131 -13.31 -19.58 15.18
C ALA A 131 -13.28 -19.41 13.64
N ILE A 132 -13.04 -18.19 13.15
CA ILE A 132 -12.98 -17.93 11.70
C ILE A 132 -11.66 -18.46 11.11
N LEU A 133 -10.55 -18.39 11.85
CA LEU A 133 -9.28 -18.95 11.37
C LEU A 133 -9.27 -20.48 11.40
N LYS A 134 -9.90 -21.13 12.39
CA LYS A 134 -10.00 -22.59 12.43
C LYS A 134 -10.81 -23.21 11.29
N ASN A 135 -11.79 -22.49 10.74
CA ASN A 135 -12.53 -22.97 9.57
C ASN A 135 -11.81 -22.70 8.23
N LEU A 136 -10.77 -21.86 8.22
CA LEU A 136 -9.88 -21.73 7.05
C LEU A 136 -8.79 -22.81 7.02
N ASP A 137 -8.37 -23.34 8.17
CA ASP A 137 -7.37 -24.41 8.26
C ASP A 137 -7.85 -25.77 7.71
N GLU A 138 -9.16 -26.01 7.57
CA GLU A 138 -9.69 -27.22 6.91
C GLU A 138 -9.64 -27.14 5.38
N ILE A 139 -9.41 -25.96 4.80
CA ILE A 139 -9.05 -25.84 3.40
C ILE A 139 -7.54 -25.99 3.34
N ILE A 140 -7.06 -27.22 3.14
CA ILE A 140 -5.63 -27.52 2.95
C ILE A 140 -5.14 -26.78 1.69
N ILE A 141 -4.63 -25.56 1.88
CA ILE A 141 -4.00 -24.75 0.83
C ILE A 141 -2.66 -25.41 0.52
N THR A 142 -2.64 -26.26 -0.50
CA THR A 142 -1.43 -26.99 -0.91
C THR A 142 -0.45 -26.13 -1.72
N ASP A 143 -0.89 -24.97 -2.23
CA ASP A 143 0.00 -23.94 -2.80
C ASP A 143 -0.79 -22.63 -3.00
N PRO A 144 -0.51 -21.56 -2.22
CA PRO A 144 -1.13 -20.24 -2.41
C PRO A 144 -0.90 -19.64 -3.81
N ASN A 145 0.19 -20.00 -4.49
CA ASN A 145 0.52 -19.48 -5.83
C ASN A 145 -0.21 -20.20 -6.98
N ALA A 146 -0.72 -21.41 -6.76
CA ALA A 146 -1.50 -22.13 -7.77
C ALA A 146 -2.81 -21.41 -8.12
N TRP A 147 -3.36 -20.63 -7.19
CA TRP A 147 -4.60 -19.86 -7.40
C TRP A 147 -4.35 -18.57 -8.18
N TRP A 148 -3.15 -17.98 -8.07
CA TRP A 148 -2.75 -16.82 -8.86
C TRP A 148 -2.59 -17.15 -10.35
N THR A 149 -2.18 -18.38 -10.65
CA THR A 149 -1.98 -18.84 -12.03
C THR A 149 -3.31 -19.11 -12.76
N ASP A 150 -4.37 -19.46 -12.03
CA ASP A 150 -5.68 -19.77 -12.61
C ASP A 150 -6.59 -18.53 -12.83
N ARG A 151 -6.09 -17.31 -12.55
CA ARG A 151 -6.76 -16.01 -12.80
C ARG A 151 -8.21 -15.90 -12.31
N ARG A 152 -8.60 -16.62 -11.25
CA ARG A 152 -9.91 -16.45 -10.62
C ARG A 152 -9.77 -15.46 -9.48
N LEU A 153 -10.36 -14.28 -9.64
CA LEU A 153 -10.43 -13.28 -8.57
C LEU A 153 -11.64 -13.63 -7.70
N ILE A 154 -11.39 -13.91 -6.41
CA ILE A 154 -12.45 -14.04 -5.43
C ILE A 154 -12.43 -12.79 -4.56
N ILE A 155 -13.44 -11.94 -4.70
CA ILE A 155 -13.65 -10.81 -3.81
C ILE A 155 -14.68 -11.23 -2.77
N ILE A 156 -14.27 -11.23 -1.51
CA ILE A 156 -15.15 -11.47 -0.37
C ILE A 156 -15.41 -10.12 0.29
N ILE A 157 -16.65 -9.63 0.20
CA ILE A 157 -17.06 -8.40 0.87
C ILE A 157 -17.71 -8.78 2.20
N ILE A 158 -17.11 -8.30 3.28
CA ILE A 158 -17.55 -8.56 4.66
C ILE A 158 -18.08 -7.24 5.23
N ASP A 159 -19.31 -7.25 5.74
CA ASP A 159 -19.94 -6.09 6.39
C ASP A 159 -19.36 -5.81 7.79
N GLU A 160 -19.64 -4.63 8.36
CA GLU A 160 -19.27 -4.25 9.73
C GLU A 160 -19.83 -5.23 10.78
N ASP A 161 -20.95 -5.88 10.48
CA ASP A 161 -21.59 -6.93 11.29
C ASP A 161 -21.02 -8.34 11.03
N LYS A 162 -19.91 -8.45 10.27
CA LYS A 162 -19.22 -9.69 9.90
C LYS A 162 -20.06 -10.72 9.14
N LYS A 163 -21.23 -10.33 8.64
CA LYS A 163 -21.97 -11.16 7.68
C LYS A 163 -21.29 -11.05 6.33
N THR A 164 -20.98 -12.19 5.73
CA THR A 164 -20.48 -12.24 4.36
C THR A 164 -21.64 -11.81 3.46
N VAL A 165 -21.52 -10.67 2.80
CA VAL A 165 -22.65 -10.11 2.03
C VAL A 165 -22.62 -10.63 0.60
N GLU A 166 -21.44 -10.82 0.03
CA GLU A 166 -21.34 -11.26 -1.36
C GLU A 166 -19.99 -11.92 -1.65
N ARG A 167 -20.05 -13.04 -2.39
CA ARG A 167 -18.88 -13.70 -2.97
C ARG A 167 -18.97 -13.52 -4.49
N ILE A 168 -18.03 -12.78 -5.05
CA ILE A 168 -17.95 -12.60 -6.51
C ILE A 168 -16.75 -13.40 -7.01
N ILE A 169 -17.01 -14.38 -7.86
CA ILE A 169 -16.01 -15.18 -8.55
C ILE A 169 -16.01 -14.72 -10.01
N THR A 170 -14.92 -14.11 -10.48
CA THR A 170 -14.80 -13.76 -11.90
C THR A 170 -13.95 -14.80 -12.63
N SER A 171 -14.50 -15.32 -13.73
CA SER A 171 -13.82 -16.18 -14.70
C SER A 171 -13.39 -15.35 -15.91
N LYS A 172 -12.39 -15.82 -16.66
CA LYS A 172 -11.80 -15.10 -17.80
C LYS A 172 -12.74 -14.98 -19.02
N ASN A 173 -13.82 -15.76 -19.08
CA ASN A 173 -14.89 -15.51 -20.05
C ASN A 173 -15.77 -14.39 -19.49
N GLU A 174 -15.78 -13.23 -20.16
CA GLU A 174 -16.57 -12.05 -19.77
C GLU A 174 -18.08 -12.34 -19.66
N ASP A 175 -18.55 -13.45 -20.23
CA ASP A 175 -19.94 -13.88 -20.22
C ASP A 175 -20.32 -14.79 -19.02
N ASP A 176 -19.36 -15.29 -18.23
CA ASP A 176 -19.62 -16.18 -17.08
C ASP A 176 -19.26 -15.49 -15.74
N VAL A 177 -20.02 -14.45 -15.39
CA VAL A 177 -20.01 -13.91 -14.03
C VAL A 177 -21.04 -14.67 -13.20
N ILE A 178 -20.59 -15.69 -12.48
CA ILE A 178 -21.43 -16.40 -11.51
C ILE A 178 -21.45 -15.58 -10.22
N ARG A 179 -22.53 -14.81 -10.00
CA ARG A 179 -22.81 -14.23 -8.69
C ARG A 179 -23.54 -15.25 -7.85
N GLU A 180 -22.84 -15.79 -6.87
CA GLU A 180 -23.43 -16.69 -5.89
C GLU A 180 -23.60 -15.92 -4.57
N VAL A 181 -24.81 -15.41 -4.35
CA VAL A 181 -25.18 -14.76 -3.08
C VAL A 181 -25.56 -15.85 -2.09
N THR A 182 -24.60 -16.27 -1.27
CA THR A 182 -24.87 -17.26 -0.22
C THR A 182 -25.21 -16.52 1.07
N HIS A 183 -26.48 -16.54 1.47
CA HIS A 183 -26.87 -16.13 2.82
C HIS A 183 -26.53 -17.27 3.78
N LEU A 184 -25.41 -17.15 4.50
CA LEU A 184 -25.14 -17.99 5.65
C LEU A 184 -26.14 -17.63 6.76
N GLN A 185 -27.05 -18.55 7.07
CA GLN A 185 -27.98 -18.45 8.21
C GLN A 185 -27.26 -18.70 9.53
#